data_AF-A0A0Q8RPF2-F1
#
_entry.id   AF-A0A0Q8RPF2-F1
#
_cell.length_a   1.000
_cell.length_b   1.000
_cell.length_c   1.000
_cell.angle_alpha   90.00
_cell.angle_beta   90.00
_cell.angle_gamma   90.00
#
_symmetry.space_group_name_H-M   'P 1'
#
loop_
_entity.id
_entity.type
_entity.pdbx_description
1 polymer ?
#
loop_
_entity_poly.entity_id
_entity_poly.type
_entity_poly.pdbx_seq_one_letter_code
_entity_poly.pdbx_strand_id
1 'polypeptide(L)'
;MRGLQLLAVGAGLFLTTPLAAGQATPHTPSIGSSERIAILTALRTHPDMRFTFRHLRVWNDGGRAIAFAEGDNGVIGGFKIILTRDGKAGWSVVWGEGDGGSNSCIAGARHYRWAIDLIGSYHTLPDALFPGVTAQTRELEQMAKDDPDSDCVGDLEGGPA
;
A
#
# COMPACT_ATOMS: atom_id res chain seq x y z
N MET A 1 -23.76 -66.02 -34.51
CA MET A 1 -23.91 -65.33 -33.20
C MET A 1 -22.92 -64.18 -33.18
N ARG A 2 -23.43 -62.94 -33.02
CA ARG A 2 -22.65 -61.67 -33.09
C ARG A 2 -21.78 -61.51 -31.83
N GLY A 3 -20.47 -61.30 -32.01
CA GLY A 3 -19.53 -60.97 -30.92
C GLY A 3 -19.25 -59.47 -30.87
N LEU A 4 -19.43 -58.88 -29.70
CA LEU A 4 -19.36 -57.45 -29.38
C LEU A 4 -17.96 -56.85 -29.61
N GLN A 5 -17.88 -55.71 -30.31
CA GLN A 5 -16.72 -54.82 -30.28
C GLN A 5 -16.83 -53.88 -29.08
N LEU A 6 -15.86 -53.91 -28.18
CA LEU A 6 -15.68 -52.96 -27.08
C LEU A 6 -14.71 -51.86 -27.52
N LEU A 7 -15.23 -50.65 -27.73
CA LEU A 7 -14.46 -49.42 -27.88
C LEU A 7 -13.99 -48.94 -26.50
N ALA A 8 -12.68 -49.01 -26.25
CA ALA A 8 -12.06 -48.39 -25.09
C ALA A 8 -11.83 -46.89 -25.36
N VAL A 9 -12.64 -46.03 -24.74
CA VAL A 9 -12.42 -44.58 -24.73
C VAL A 9 -11.41 -44.26 -23.61
N GLY A 10 -10.18 -43.94 -24.01
CA GLY A 10 -9.14 -43.47 -23.08
C GLY A 10 -9.39 -42.02 -22.69
N ALA A 11 -9.89 -41.80 -21.47
CA ALA A 11 -9.98 -40.47 -20.88
C ALA A 11 -8.63 -40.09 -20.26
N GLY A 12 -7.86 -39.24 -20.95
CA GLY A 12 -6.64 -38.66 -20.41
C GLY A 12 -6.97 -37.61 -19.35
N LEU A 13 -6.67 -37.90 -18.08
CA LEU A 13 -6.73 -36.96 -16.97
C LEU A 13 -5.56 -35.97 -17.08
N PHE A 14 -5.84 -34.75 -17.55
CA PHE A 14 -4.91 -33.64 -17.42
C PHE A 14 -4.84 -33.20 -15.96
N LEU A 15 -3.79 -33.63 -15.26
CA LEU A 15 -3.43 -33.13 -13.94
C LEU A 15 -2.86 -31.72 -14.09
N THR A 16 -3.70 -30.70 -13.93
CA THR A 16 -3.26 -29.31 -13.78
C THR A 16 -2.69 -29.15 -12.37
N THR A 17 -1.37 -29.18 -12.22
CA THR A 17 -0.72 -28.73 -10.98
C THR A 17 -1.01 -27.25 -10.79
N PRO A 18 -1.64 -26.82 -9.68
CA PRO A 18 -1.74 -25.39 -9.39
C PRO A 18 -0.32 -24.87 -9.16
N LEU A 19 0.15 -23.96 -10.02
CA LEU A 19 1.29 -23.12 -9.65
C LEU A 19 0.86 -22.37 -8.39
N ALA A 20 1.53 -22.66 -7.28
CA ALA A 20 1.48 -21.79 -6.12
C ALA A 20 2.04 -20.43 -6.57
N ALA A 21 1.14 -19.49 -6.87
CA ALA A 21 1.49 -18.10 -7.04
C ALA A 21 2.10 -17.64 -5.71
N GLY A 22 3.44 -17.61 -5.64
CA GLY A 22 4.13 -16.96 -4.54
C GLY A 22 3.56 -15.55 -4.43
N GLN A 23 3.04 -15.20 -3.25
CA GLN A 23 2.55 -13.86 -2.99
C GLN A 23 3.72 -12.92 -3.26
N ALA A 24 3.66 -12.18 -4.38
CA ALA A 24 4.71 -11.24 -4.66
C ALA A 24 4.74 -10.22 -3.51
N THR A 25 5.94 -9.93 -3.03
CA THR A 25 6.17 -8.97 -1.95
C THR A 25 6.45 -7.61 -2.56
N PRO A 26 5.99 -6.50 -1.96
CA PRO A 26 6.40 -5.17 -2.37
C PRO A 26 7.92 -5.05 -2.41
N HIS A 27 8.45 -4.41 -3.46
CA HIS A 27 9.89 -4.21 -3.62
C HIS A 27 10.30 -2.84 -3.13
N THR A 28 11.59 -2.70 -2.78
CA THR A 28 12.19 -1.39 -2.54
C THR A 28 12.94 -0.95 -3.79
N PRO A 29 12.56 0.18 -4.42
CA PRO A 29 13.28 0.72 -5.56
C PRO A 29 14.75 0.98 -5.23
N SER A 30 15.66 0.51 -6.09
CA SER A 30 17.10 0.69 -5.91
C SER A 30 17.48 2.17 -5.88
N ILE A 31 18.54 2.52 -5.13
CA ILE A 31 19.12 3.86 -5.14
C ILE A 31 19.49 4.25 -6.58
N GLY A 32 19.09 5.44 -7.01
CA GLY A 32 19.38 5.96 -8.37
C GLY A 32 18.49 5.40 -9.48
N SER A 33 17.59 4.45 -9.19
CA SER A 33 16.63 3.97 -10.20
C SER A 33 15.65 5.08 -10.62
N SER A 34 15.20 5.03 -11.87
CA SER A 34 14.21 5.98 -12.40
C SER A 34 12.91 5.97 -11.60
N GLU A 35 12.46 4.79 -11.14
CA GLU A 35 11.29 4.65 -10.28
C GLU A 35 11.47 5.38 -8.95
N ARG A 36 12.62 5.17 -8.28
CA ARG A 36 12.91 5.88 -7.03
C ARG A 36 12.97 7.38 -7.26
N ILE A 37 13.66 7.84 -8.31
CA ILE A 37 13.75 9.26 -8.64
C ILE A 37 12.36 9.86 -8.85
N ALA A 38 11.48 9.17 -9.59
CA ALA A 38 10.12 9.63 -9.84
C ALA A 38 9.29 9.75 -8.54
N ILE A 39 9.40 8.77 -7.62
CA ILE A 39 8.75 8.84 -6.31
C ILE A 39 9.29 10.02 -5.49
N LEU A 40 10.61 10.18 -5.43
CA LEU A 40 11.24 11.29 -4.69
C LEU A 40 10.86 12.65 -5.26
N THR A 41 10.69 12.76 -6.58
CA THR A 41 10.20 13.98 -7.22
C THR A 41 8.76 14.29 -6.81
N ALA A 42 7.89 13.28 -6.72
CA ALA A 42 6.52 13.47 -6.27
C ALA A 42 6.42 13.83 -4.77
N LEU A 43 7.31 13.31 -3.93
CA LEU A 43 7.37 13.63 -2.50
C LEU A 43 7.96 15.01 -2.22
N ARG A 44 8.78 15.56 -3.12
CA ARG A 44 9.54 16.78 -2.86
C ARG A 44 8.66 18.02 -3.03
N THR A 45 8.26 18.61 -1.91
CA THR A 45 7.60 19.92 -1.90
C THR A 45 8.58 21.08 -1.72
N HIS A 46 9.77 20.82 -1.18
CA HIS A 46 10.83 21.82 -0.97
C HIS A 46 12.18 21.35 -1.54
N PRO A 47 12.99 22.23 -2.14
CA PRO A 47 14.23 21.84 -2.83
C PRO A 47 15.31 21.28 -1.89
N ASP A 48 15.26 21.61 -0.62
CA ASP A 48 16.21 21.25 0.44
C ASP A 48 15.89 19.91 1.13
N MET A 49 14.74 19.30 0.84
CA MET A 49 14.35 18.01 1.44
C MET A 49 15.37 16.89 1.19
N ARG A 50 15.74 16.22 2.28
CA ARG A 50 16.65 15.07 2.31
C ARG A 50 15.99 13.90 2.99
N PHE A 51 15.44 13.01 2.19
CA PHE A 51 14.68 11.87 2.69
C PHE A 51 15.57 10.78 3.30
N THR A 52 15.30 10.44 4.55
CA THR A 52 15.78 9.24 5.22
C THR A 52 14.61 8.29 5.41
N PHE A 53 14.58 7.18 4.67
CA PHE A 53 13.46 6.24 4.72
C PHE A 53 13.67 5.16 5.77
N ARG A 54 12.67 4.96 6.63
CA ARG A 54 12.46 3.70 7.34
C ARG A 54 11.89 2.65 6.38
N HIS A 55 10.90 3.05 5.59
CA HIS A 55 10.28 2.22 4.58
C HIS A 55 10.11 2.97 3.27
N LEU A 56 10.47 2.30 2.17
CA LEU A 56 10.07 2.68 0.82
C LEU A 56 9.73 1.39 0.09
N ARG A 57 8.43 1.16 -0.11
CA ARG A 57 7.89 -0.08 -0.69
C ARG A 57 6.98 0.27 -1.85
N VAL A 58 7.11 -0.48 -2.93
CA VAL A 58 6.33 -0.31 -4.15
C VAL A 58 5.68 -1.64 -4.50
N TRP A 59 4.43 -1.55 -4.94
CA TRP A 59 3.68 -2.67 -5.48
C TRP A 59 3.14 -2.29 -6.86
N ASN A 60 3.34 -3.17 -7.83
CA ASN A 60 2.80 -3.03 -9.18
C ASN A 60 1.59 -3.95 -9.33
N ASP A 61 0.45 -3.38 -9.71
CA ASP A 61 -0.80 -4.08 -10.03
C ASP A 61 -1.13 -3.86 -11.51
N GLY A 62 -0.45 -4.61 -12.37
CA GLY A 62 -0.55 -4.47 -13.81
C GLY A 62 -0.19 -3.07 -14.29
N GLY A 63 -1.19 -2.35 -14.82
CA GLY A 63 -1.03 -0.97 -15.31
C GLY A 63 -1.01 0.09 -14.21
N ARG A 64 -1.23 -0.28 -12.94
CA ARG A 64 -1.29 0.64 -11.80
C ARG A 64 -0.20 0.30 -10.81
N ALA A 65 0.19 1.25 -9.97
CA ALA A 65 1.13 1.01 -8.89
C ALA A 65 0.79 1.83 -7.65
N ILE A 66 1.15 1.30 -6.50
CA ILE A 66 0.99 1.95 -5.19
C ILE A 66 2.32 1.86 -4.45
N ALA A 67 2.67 2.93 -3.74
CA ALA A 67 3.87 3.00 -2.94
C ALA A 67 3.55 3.48 -1.53
N PHE A 68 4.26 2.94 -0.55
CA PHE A 68 4.28 3.44 0.82
C PHE A 68 5.68 3.95 1.15
N ALA A 69 5.75 5.15 1.71
CA ALA A 69 6.97 5.79 2.14
C ALA A 69 6.82 6.28 3.58
N GLU A 70 7.75 5.85 4.44
CA GLU A 70 7.86 6.33 5.82
C GLU A 70 9.29 6.77 6.07
N GLY A 71 9.46 7.91 6.71
CA GLY A 71 10.78 8.42 7.02
C GLY A 71 10.76 9.81 7.62
N ASP A 72 11.88 10.48 7.47
CA ASP A 72 12.09 11.88 7.83
C ASP A 72 12.55 12.64 6.57
N ASN A 73 12.04 13.84 6.34
CA ASN A 73 12.36 14.65 5.15
C ASN A 73 13.41 15.75 5.40
N GLY A 74 13.90 15.87 6.64
CA GLY A 74 14.96 16.78 7.08
C GLY A 74 14.56 18.25 7.21
N VAL A 75 13.30 18.59 6.92
CA VAL A 75 12.82 19.99 6.89
C VAL A 75 11.54 20.14 7.71
N ILE A 76 10.51 19.36 7.38
CA ILE A 76 9.22 19.37 8.06
C ILE A 76 9.25 18.37 9.23
N GLY A 77 9.84 17.20 9.01
CA GLY A 77 9.99 16.15 10.03
C GLY A 77 9.61 14.77 9.51
N GLY A 78 9.09 13.96 10.43
CA GLY A 78 8.61 12.61 10.20
C GLY A 78 7.35 12.57 9.32
N PHE A 79 7.27 11.56 8.46
CA PHE A 79 6.13 11.38 7.56
C PHE A 79 5.80 9.91 7.31
N LYS A 80 4.53 9.66 6.98
CA LYS A 80 4.01 8.45 6.36
C LYS A 80 3.17 8.88 5.16
N ILE A 81 3.45 8.35 3.98
CA ILE A 81 2.78 8.76 2.74
C ILE A 81 2.45 7.54 1.88
N ILE A 82 1.26 7.55 1.27
CA ILE A 82 0.91 6.64 0.18
C ILE A 82 0.86 7.42 -1.13
N LEU A 83 1.52 6.87 -2.16
CA LEU A 83 1.49 7.37 -3.52
C LEU A 83 0.86 6.35 -4.46
N THR A 84 0.20 6.84 -5.51
CA THR A 84 -0.33 6.00 -6.58
C THR A 84 0.19 6.45 -7.93
N ARG A 85 0.19 5.52 -8.89
CA ARG A 85 0.50 5.77 -10.30
C ARG A 85 -0.42 4.94 -11.18
N ASP A 86 -1.13 5.60 -12.10
CA ASP A 86 -1.94 4.93 -13.11
C ASP A 86 -1.30 5.04 -14.51
N GLY A 87 -0.98 3.90 -15.11
CA GLY A 87 -0.35 3.80 -16.42
C GLY A 87 1.01 4.49 -16.48
N LYS A 88 1.13 5.40 -17.46
CA LYS A 88 2.33 6.23 -17.68
C LYS A 88 2.27 7.58 -16.94
N ALA A 89 1.26 7.82 -16.11
CA ALA A 89 1.19 9.03 -15.32
C ALA A 89 2.37 9.11 -14.33
N GLY A 90 2.61 10.32 -13.82
CA GLY A 90 3.52 10.51 -12.68
C GLY A 90 2.96 9.89 -11.40
N TRP A 91 3.82 9.76 -10.39
CA TRP A 91 3.36 9.43 -9.04
C TRP A 91 2.60 10.61 -8.45
N SER A 92 1.53 10.33 -7.71
CA SER A 92 0.74 11.32 -6.98
C SER A 92 0.59 10.89 -5.53
N VAL A 93 0.80 11.83 -4.61
CA VAL A 93 0.49 11.64 -3.19
C VAL A 93 -1.03 11.66 -3.02
N VAL A 94 -1.58 10.64 -2.36
CA VAL A 94 -3.05 10.51 -2.17
C VAL A 94 -3.45 10.40 -0.70
N TRP A 95 -2.47 10.20 0.20
CA TRP A 95 -2.67 10.06 1.63
C TRP A 95 -1.34 10.36 2.34
N GLY A 96 -1.43 11.06 3.47
CA GLY A 96 -0.28 11.42 4.28
C GLY A 96 -0.65 11.57 5.76
N GLU A 97 0.34 11.29 6.60
CA GLU A 97 0.42 11.74 7.99
C GLU A 97 1.80 12.39 8.20
N GLY A 98 1.83 13.59 8.79
CA GLY A 98 3.03 14.32 9.16
C GLY A 98 3.07 14.65 10.65
N ASP A 99 4.21 15.10 11.15
CA ASP A 99 4.43 15.46 12.56
C ASP A 99 4.25 16.96 12.88
N GLY A 100 3.78 17.76 11.91
CA GLY A 100 3.58 19.20 12.04
C GLY A 100 2.38 19.64 12.88
N GLY A 101 1.56 18.70 13.36
CA GLY A 101 0.35 18.96 14.11
C GLY A 101 -0.26 17.67 14.66
N SER A 102 -1.46 17.79 15.24
CA SER A 102 -2.25 16.66 15.74
C SER A 102 -3.64 16.64 15.11
N ASN A 103 -4.23 15.45 15.05
CA ASN A 103 -5.62 15.25 14.65
C ASN A 103 -6.32 14.25 15.58
N SER A 104 -7.66 14.29 15.55
CA SER A 104 -8.48 13.53 16.49
C SER A 104 -8.46 12.04 16.23
N CYS A 105 -8.73 11.22 17.25
CA CYS A 105 -8.80 9.76 17.12
C CYS A 105 -9.81 9.32 16.07
N ILE A 106 -10.99 9.97 15.99
CA ILE A 106 -12.00 9.65 14.99
C ILE A 106 -11.57 9.98 13.56
N ALA A 107 -10.85 11.10 13.37
CA ALA A 107 -10.28 11.46 12.07
C ALA A 107 -9.17 10.47 11.68
N GLY A 108 -8.26 10.17 12.60
CA GLY A 108 -7.20 9.18 12.41
C GLY A 108 -7.73 7.80 12.05
N ALA A 109 -8.74 7.29 12.77
CA ALA A 109 -9.35 6.00 12.49
C ALA A 109 -9.93 5.93 11.06
N ARG A 110 -10.68 6.96 10.65
CA ARG A 110 -11.23 7.05 9.28
C ARG A 110 -10.13 7.11 8.23
N HIS A 111 -9.10 7.92 8.46
CA HIS A 111 -7.97 8.12 7.55
C HIS A 111 -7.18 6.83 7.33
N TYR A 112 -6.89 6.12 8.41
CA TYR A 112 -6.15 4.85 8.39
C TYR A 112 -6.98 3.68 7.83
N ARG A 113 -8.29 3.66 8.09
CA ARG A 113 -9.20 2.69 7.45
C ARG A 113 -9.23 2.87 5.93
N TRP A 114 -9.32 4.10 5.46
CA TRP A 114 -9.27 4.40 4.04
C TRP A 114 -7.95 3.96 3.39
N ALA A 115 -6.81 4.12 4.08
CA ALA A 115 -5.53 3.62 3.59
C ALA A 115 -5.53 2.09 3.39
N ILE A 116 -6.10 1.33 4.34
CA ILE A 116 -6.25 -0.13 4.22
C ILE A 116 -7.08 -0.50 2.99
N ASP A 117 -8.22 0.16 2.80
CA ASP A 117 -9.12 -0.11 1.68
C ASP A 117 -8.47 0.26 0.34
N LEU A 118 -7.77 1.40 0.28
CA LEU A 118 -6.98 1.80 -0.88
C LEU A 118 -5.95 0.72 -1.23
N ILE A 119 -5.14 0.28 -0.27
CA ILE A 119 -4.09 -0.72 -0.53
C ILE A 119 -4.71 -2.05 -0.98
N GLY A 120 -5.81 -2.47 -0.35
CA GLY A 120 -6.56 -3.66 -0.76
C GLY A 120 -7.05 -3.60 -2.21
N SER A 121 -7.40 -2.41 -2.72
CA SER A 121 -7.82 -2.21 -4.12
C SER A 121 -6.73 -2.46 -5.17
N TYR A 122 -5.46 -2.61 -4.75
CA TYR A 122 -4.32 -2.98 -5.61
C TYR A 122 -3.96 -4.47 -5.50
N HIS A 123 -4.85 -5.29 -4.94
CA HIS A 123 -4.65 -6.74 -4.80
C HIS A 123 -3.39 -7.13 -4.01
N THR A 124 -3.00 -6.31 -3.03
CA THR A 124 -1.89 -6.58 -2.10
C THR A 124 -2.37 -6.54 -0.65
N LEU A 125 -1.62 -7.20 0.23
CA LEU A 125 -1.93 -7.19 1.66
C LEU A 125 -1.52 -5.83 2.27
N PRO A 126 -2.40 -5.15 3.03
CA PRO A 126 -2.10 -3.86 3.65
C PRO A 126 -0.78 -3.85 4.42
N ASP A 127 -0.57 -4.82 5.32
CA ASP A 127 0.64 -4.90 6.14
C ASP A 127 1.91 -5.29 5.36
N ALA A 128 1.78 -5.86 4.16
CA ALA A 128 2.93 -6.12 3.30
C ALA A 128 3.47 -4.81 2.70
N LEU A 129 2.59 -3.85 2.37
CA LEU A 129 2.99 -2.55 1.83
C LEU A 129 3.24 -1.52 2.92
N PHE A 130 2.36 -1.42 3.92
CA PHE A 130 2.42 -0.49 5.04
C PHE A 130 2.46 -1.30 6.35
N PRO A 131 3.66 -1.61 6.87
CA PRO A 131 3.84 -2.41 8.09
C PRO A 131 3.03 -1.91 9.28
N GLY A 132 2.23 -2.81 9.87
CA GLY A 132 1.52 -2.54 11.12
C GLY A 132 0.28 -1.69 10.98
N VAL A 133 -0.10 -1.28 9.75
CA VAL A 133 -1.27 -0.44 9.50
C VAL A 133 -2.54 -1.07 10.06
N THR A 134 -2.72 -2.39 9.94
CA THR A 134 -3.93 -3.06 10.45
C THR A 134 -4.04 -2.95 11.97
N ALA A 135 -2.93 -3.10 12.70
CA ALA A 135 -2.93 -2.98 14.15
C ALA A 135 -3.17 -1.53 14.58
N GLN A 136 -2.48 -0.58 13.95
CA GLN A 136 -2.63 0.85 14.22
C GLN A 136 -4.06 1.33 13.96
N THR A 137 -4.68 0.94 12.83
CA THR A 137 -6.07 1.30 12.54
C THR A 137 -7.03 0.78 13.60
N ARG A 138 -6.85 -0.47 14.06
CA ARG A 138 -7.72 -1.04 15.11
C ARG A 138 -7.58 -0.32 16.44
N GLU A 139 -6.36 0.08 16.79
CA GLU A 139 -6.10 0.86 17.99
C GLU A 139 -6.78 2.23 17.92
N LEU A 140 -6.63 2.94 16.79
CA LEU A 140 -7.31 4.21 16.55
C LEU A 140 -8.83 4.07 16.57
N GLU A 141 -9.39 3.01 15.98
CA GLU A 141 -10.82 2.72 16.03
C GLU A 141 -11.32 2.41 17.44
N GLN A 142 -10.46 1.87 18.32
CA GLN A 142 -10.79 1.67 19.71
C GLN A 142 -10.74 2.99 20.48
N MET A 143 -9.66 3.76 20.34
CA MET A 143 -9.53 5.08 20.97
C MET A 143 -10.65 6.03 20.53
N ALA A 144 -11.05 6.01 19.26
CA ALA A 144 -12.15 6.82 18.75
C ALA A 144 -13.51 6.48 19.37
N LYS A 145 -13.70 5.26 19.89
CA LYS A 145 -14.92 4.90 20.64
C LYS A 145 -14.89 5.39 22.07
N ASP A 146 -13.70 5.42 22.67
CA ASP A 146 -13.49 5.76 24.07
C ASP A 146 -13.41 7.28 24.26
N ASP A 147 -12.69 7.98 23.39
CA ASP A 147 -12.54 9.44 23.35
C ASP A 147 -12.29 9.93 21.91
N PRO A 148 -13.36 10.28 21.16
CA PRO A 148 -13.27 10.55 19.71
C PRO A 148 -12.43 11.78 19.35
N ASP A 149 -12.47 12.80 20.20
CA ASP A 149 -11.92 14.14 19.90
C ASP A 149 -10.51 14.34 20.49
N SER A 150 -9.98 13.33 21.19
CA SER A 150 -8.60 13.32 21.69
C SER A 150 -7.59 13.33 20.54
N ASP A 151 -6.47 14.03 20.75
CA ASP A 151 -5.37 14.11 19.79
C ASP A 151 -4.57 12.80 19.77
N CYS A 152 -4.74 12.02 18.69
CA CYS A 152 -4.25 10.64 18.59
C CYS A 152 -3.19 10.44 17.49
N VAL A 153 -3.23 11.25 16.44
CA VAL A 153 -2.37 11.10 15.24
C VAL A 153 -1.76 12.42 14.85
N GLY A 154 -0.77 12.38 13.99
CA GLY A 154 -0.19 13.58 13.38
C GLY A 154 -1.16 14.33 12.46
N ASP A 155 -0.66 15.35 11.79
CA ASP A 155 -1.41 16.09 10.78
C ASP A 155 -1.76 15.17 9.60
N LEU A 156 -2.99 15.28 9.09
CA LEU A 156 -3.54 14.35 8.09
C LEU A 156 -3.73 15.08 6.75
N GLU A 157 -3.17 14.52 5.68
CA GLU A 157 -3.30 15.06 4.32
C GLU A 157 -3.88 14.02 3.36
N GLY A 158 -4.67 14.47 2.38
CA GLY A 158 -5.34 13.59 1.42
C GLY A 158 -6.38 12.67 2.07
N GLY A 159 -6.57 11.47 1.53
CA GLY A 159 -7.51 10.49 2.07
C GLY A 159 -9.00 10.84 1.86
N PRO A 160 -9.90 10.34 2.72
CA PRO A 160 -11.34 10.54 2.58
C PRO A 160 -11.74 11.98 2.97
N ALA A 161 -12.57 12.60 2.13
CA ALA A 161 -13.19 13.92 2.39
C ALA A 161 -14.17 13.90 3.58
#